data_AF-A0A0T5ZAG9-F1
#
_entry.id   AF-A0A0T5ZAG9-F1
#
_cell.length_a   1.000
_cell.length_b   1.000
_cell.length_c   1.000
_cell.angle_alpha   90.00
_cell.angle_beta   90.00
_cell.angle_gamma   90.00
#
_symmetry.space_group_name_H-M   'P 1'
#
loop_
_entity.id
_entity.type
_entity.pdbx_description
1 polymer ?
#
loop_
_entity_poly.entity_id
_entity_poly.type
_entity_poly.pdbx_seq_one_letter_code
_entity_poly.pdbx_strand_id
1 'polypeptide(L)'
;MAKAKFETPELSEYTEVPKIEEGVMAHLSPFVAAPAHQEPLGFPGEKVENWQEVAIEKMGDLLSRYRSFQVYMDACVKCGSCTDKCHYFLSTKDPKNMPVGRQDLLRRVYRRYFTFAGKYFPKLVGAVDLTDEVLDEWYSYFHQCSQCRRCSVFCPYGIDTAEISMAAREIMAQIGVGQKYCNEIIAKVFTVGNNLGLPGPALADTLEGLEEDVYDDTEVAVKYPLDKKGVDILLVTPSADFFAEPHVDG
;
A
#
# COMPACT_ATOMS: atom_id res chain seq x y z
N MET A 1 -7.71 25.95 -1.41
CA MET A 1 -6.50 25.57 -2.18
C MET A 1 -6.59 26.20 -3.56
N ALA A 2 -5.53 26.84 -4.05
CA ALA A 2 -5.52 27.44 -5.38
C ALA A 2 -5.89 26.37 -6.43
N LYS A 3 -6.89 26.63 -7.28
CA LYS A 3 -7.25 25.79 -8.43
C LYS A 3 -6.09 25.80 -9.41
N ALA A 4 -5.09 24.96 -9.19
CA ALA A 4 -4.17 24.60 -10.25
C ALA A 4 -5.03 24.09 -11.42
N LYS A 5 -4.96 24.77 -12.55
CA LYS A 5 -5.67 24.36 -13.76
C LYS A 5 -4.86 23.22 -14.37
N PHE A 6 -5.29 22.00 -14.10
CA PHE A 6 -4.78 20.83 -14.78
C PHE A 6 -5.61 20.56 -16.03
N GLU A 7 -4.95 20.23 -17.13
CA GLU A 7 -5.63 19.65 -18.28
C GLU A 7 -6.18 18.30 -17.86
N THR A 8 -7.51 18.20 -17.75
CA THR A 8 -8.17 16.94 -17.40
C THR A 8 -8.53 16.23 -18.69
N PRO A 9 -7.90 15.11 -19.03
CA PRO A 9 -8.21 14.39 -20.25
C PRO A 9 -9.65 13.88 -20.20
N GLU A 10 -10.36 13.97 -21.32
CA GLU A 10 -11.68 13.34 -21.46
C GLU A 10 -11.52 11.81 -21.44
N LEU A 11 -12.38 11.13 -20.68
CA LEU A 11 -12.38 9.67 -20.63
C LEU A 11 -13.07 9.13 -21.89
N SER A 12 -12.32 8.40 -22.70
CA SER A 12 -12.82 7.64 -23.85
C SER A 12 -13.20 6.21 -23.46
N GLU A 13 -14.02 5.55 -24.30
CA GLU A 13 -14.37 4.12 -24.14
C GLU A 13 -13.12 3.22 -24.09
N TYR A 14 -12.11 3.56 -24.89
CA TYR A 14 -10.84 2.85 -24.95
C TYR A 14 -9.74 3.71 -24.34
N THR A 15 -9.10 3.19 -23.30
CA THR A 15 -7.96 3.85 -22.66
C THR A 15 -6.79 3.96 -23.63
N GLU A 16 -6.35 5.18 -23.93
CA GLU A 16 -5.10 5.39 -24.66
C GLU A 16 -3.90 5.04 -23.78
N VAL A 17 -3.04 4.15 -24.27
CA VAL A 17 -1.82 3.75 -23.57
C VAL A 17 -0.75 4.80 -23.85
N PRO A 18 -0.22 5.51 -22.82
CA PRO A 18 0.78 6.54 -23.06
C PRO A 18 2.10 5.94 -23.52
N LYS A 19 2.88 6.74 -24.26
CA LYS A 19 4.29 6.42 -24.51
C LYS A 19 5.06 6.42 -23.21
N ILE A 20 5.99 5.48 -23.08
CA ILE A 20 6.82 5.32 -21.88
C ILE A 20 7.76 6.52 -21.76
N GLU A 21 7.85 7.07 -20.56
CA GLU A 21 8.82 8.11 -20.20
C GLU A 21 9.57 7.63 -18.93
N GLU A 22 10.82 7.20 -19.10
CA GLU A 22 11.62 6.63 -18.02
C GLU A 22 12.07 7.69 -17.00
N GLY A 23 11.90 7.39 -15.72
CA GLY A 23 12.45 8.21 -14.64
C GLY A 23 11.61 9.43 -14.26
N VAL A 24 10.42 9.59 -14.84
CA VAL A 24 9.48 10.68 -14.49
C VAL A 24 9.21 10.69 -12.99
N MET A 25 9.11 9.52 -12.36
CA MET A 25 8.80 9.40 -10.93
C MET A 25 10.03 9.18 -10.04
N ALA A 26 11.25 9.25 -10.59
CA ALA A 26 12.48 8.98 -9.84
C ALA A 26 12.75 10.00 -8.71
N HIS A 27 12.16 11.19 -8.80
CA HIS A 27 12.30 12.25 -7.80
C HIS A 27 11.29 12.16 -6.64
N LEU A 28 10.28 11.28 -6.75
CA LEU A 28 9.19 11.19 -5.77
C LEU A 28 9.40 10.01 -4.83
N SER A 29 9.50 10.29 -3.54
CA SER A 29 9.59 9.31 -2.47
C SER A 29 8.76 9.77 -1.26
N PRO A 30 8.00 8.87 -0.58
CA PRO A 30 7.25 9.24 0.61
C PRO A 30 8.17 9.44 1.82
N PHE A 31 7.67 10.04 2.89
CA PHE A 31 8.44 10.19 4.13
C PHE A 31 8.66 8.85 4.83
N VAL A 32 9.91 8.59 5.25
CA VAL A 32 10.28 7.46 6.12
C VAL A 32 9.73 7.69 7.52
N ALA A 33 9.28 6.63 8.17
CA ALA A 33 8.76 6.66 9.53
C ALA A 33 9.86 6.98 10.54
N ALA A 34 9.57 7.88 11.48
CA ALA A 34 10.43 8.14 12.63
C ALA A 34 10.39 6.96 13.61
N PRO A 35 11.41 6.79 14.49
CA PRO A 35 11.46 5.70 15.47
C PRO A 35 10.17 5.54 16.29
N ALA A 36 9.58 6.65 16.72
CA ALA A 36 8.33 6.69 17.47
C ALA A 36 7.12 6.08 16.75
N HIS A 37 7.17 5.91 15.43
CA HIS A 37 6.14 5.25 14.64
C HIS A 37 6.50 3.80 14.26
N GLN A 38 7.77 3.40 14.39
CA GLN A 38 8.25 2.06 14.03
C GLN A 38 8.29 1.12 15.24
N GLU A 39 8.87 1.57 16.35
CA GLU A 39 9.10 0.76 17.56
C GLU A 39 7.80 0.20 18.17
N PRO A 40 6.68 0.96 18.25
CA PRO A 40 5.42 0.41 18.77
C PRO A 40 4.86 -0.74 17.92
N LEU A 41 5.27 -0.83 16.65
CA LEU A 41 4.88 -1.91 15.74
C LEU A 41 5.86 -3.10 15.78
N GLY A 42 6.90 -3.03 16.62
CA GLY A 42 7.95 -4.03 16.70
C GLY A 42 8.98 -3.95 15.57
N PHE A 43 8.99 -2.85 14.79
CA PHE A 43 10.01 -2.60 13.77
C PHE A 43 11.21 -1.83 14.37
N PRO A 44 12.42 -1.98 13.80
CA PRO A 44 13.56 -1.16 14.18
C PRO A 44 13.27 0.34 14.01
N GLY A 45 13.79 1.17 14.90
CA GLY A 45 13.60 2.63 14.84
C GLY A 45 14.27 3.28 13.61
N GLU A 46 15.40 2.74 13.18
CA GLU A 46 16.20 3.18 12.02
C GLU A 46 16.67 1.97 11.20
N LYS A 47 17.26 2.23 10.03
CA LYS A 47 17.79 1.17 9.16
C LYS A 47 18.90 0.38 9.88
N VAL A 48 18.70 -0.93 10.05
CA VAL A 48 19.67 -1.79 10.76
C VAL A 48 20.99 -1.97 9.96
N GLU A 49 22.11 -2.19 10.64
CA GLU A 49 23.42 -2.28 9.97
C GLU A 49 23.50 -3.44 8.97
N ASN A 50 23.01 -4.63 9.34
CA ASN A 50 22.96 -5.81 8.48
C ASN A 50 21.66 -5.92 7.67
N TRP A 51 21.10 -4.77 7.23
CA TRP A 51 19.77 -4.71 6.60
C TRP A 51 19.62 -5.62 5.38
N GLN A 52 20.67 -5.82 4.57
CA GLN A 52 20.59 -6.69 3.39
C GLN A 52 20.26 -8.12 3.78
N GLU A 53 20.92 -8.65 4.81
CA GLU A 53 20.71 -10.00 5.34
C GLU A 53 19.29 -10.11 5.89
N VAL A 54 18.88 -9.18 6.75
CA VAL A 54 17.54 -9.15 7.37
C VAL A 54 16.44 -9.04 6.30
N ALA A 55 16.62 -8.23 5.26
CA ALA A 55 15.67 -8.09 4.16
C ALA A 55 15.55 -9.38 3.34
N ILE A 56 16.67 -10.03 3.03
CA ILE A 56 16.69 -11.30 2.29
C ILE A 56 16.07 -12.42 3.13
N GLU A 57 16.42 -12.53 4.41
CA GLU A 57 15.81 -13.48 5.34
C GLU A 57 14.30 -13.29 5.43
N LYS A 58 13.84 -12.03 5.55
CA LYS A 58 12.42 -11.71 5.57
C LYS A 58 11.72 -12.09 4.25
N MET A 59 12.36 -11.86 3.10
CA MET A 59 11.83 -12.31 1.81
C MET A 59 11.72 -13.84 1.77
N GLY A 60 12.72 -14.56 2.27
CA GLY A 60 12.70 -16.02 2.36
C GLY A 60 11.58 -16.54 3.25
N ASP A 61 11.39 -15.92 4.41
CA ASP A 61 10.28 -16.20 5.32
C ASP A 61 8.92 -15.99 4.62
N LEU A 62 8.72 -14.86 3.93
CA LEU A 62 7.49 -14.59 3.16
C LEU A 62 7.24 -15.61 2.06
N LEU A 63 8.28 -16.01 1.31
CA LEU A 63 8.18 -17.04 0.27
C LEU A 63 7.79 -18.41 0.84
N SER A 64 8.23 -18.72 2.07
CA SER A 64 7.90 -19.97 2.75
C SER A 64 6.48 -19.99 3.33
N ARG A 65 6.00 -18.85 3.84
CA ARG A 65 4.67 -18.72 4.46
C ARG A 65 3.57 -18.57 3.42
N TYR A 66 3.81 -17.82 2.35
CA TYR A 66 2.79 -17.44 1.37
C TYR A 66 3.06 -18.07 0.00
N ARG A 67 2.36 -19.18 -0.28
CA ARG A 67 2.40 -19.84 -1.58
C ARG A 67 2.06 -18.90 -2.74
N SER A 68 1.12 -17.97 -2.53
CA SER A 68 0.75 -16.97 -3.54
C SER A 68 1.97 -16.12 -3.94
N PHE A 69 2.71 -15.59 -2.97
CA PHE A 69 3.89 -14.78 -3.21
C PHE A 69 4.96 -15.54 -4.00
N GLN A 70 5.26 -16.78 -3.61
CA GLN A 70 6.18 -17.65 -4.36
C GLN A 70 5.73 -17.84 -5.81
N VAL A 71 4.48 -18.27 -6.03
CA VAL A 71 3.92 -18.52 -7.37
C VAL A 71 3.95 -17.25 -8.22
N TYR A 72 3.62 -16.08 -7.65
CA TYR A 72 3.64 -14.80 -8.36
C TYR A 72 5.05 -14.37 -8.78
N MET A 73 6.08 -14.73 -8.01
CA MET A 73 7.48 -14.49 -8.38
C MET A 73 7.92 -15.34 -9.56
N ASP A 74 7.46 -16.58 -9.65
CA ASP A 74 7.87 -17.54 -10.69
C ASP A 74 7.02 -17.50 -11.96
N ALA A 75 5.71 -17.27 -11.86
CA ALA A 75 4.76 -17.48 -12.96
C ALA A 75 4.71 -16.33 -13.99
N CYS A 76 5.25 -15.15 -13.67
CA CYS A 76 5.13 -14.00 -14.57
C CYS A 76 5.97 -14.17 -15.84
N VAL A 77 5.30 -14.29 -16.99
CA VAL A 77 5.93 -14.36 -18.32
C VAL A 77 6.17 -12.98 -18.97
N LYS A 78 5.96 -11.89 -18.23
CA LYS A 78 6.09 -10.50 -18.72
C LYS A 78 5.24 -10.16 -19.97
N CYS A 79 4.03 -10.71 -20.09
CA CYS A 79 3.14 -10.44 -21.23
C CYS A 79 2.62 -8.99 -21.31
N GLY A 80 2.66 -8.23 -20.22
CA GLY A 80 2.23 -6.83 -20.20
C GLY A 80 0.71 -6.60 -20.13
N SER A 81 -0.13 -7.63 -20.02
CA SER A 81 -1.61 -7.48 -19.95
C SER A 81 -2.12 -6.61 -18.79
N CYS A 82 -1.30 -6.39 -17.77
CA CYS A 82 -1.61 -5.55 -16.62
C CYS A 82 -1.18 -4.08 -16.79
N THR A 83 -0.39 -3.75 -17.82
CA THR A 83 0.29 -2.44 -17.99
C THR A 83 -0.69 -1.28 -18.07
N ASP A 84 -1.57 -1.29 -19.06
CA ASP A 84 -2.58 -0.24 -19.32
C ASP A 84 -3.73 -0.23 -18.30
N LYS A 85 -3.70 -1.14 -17.32
CA LYS A 85 -4.71 -1.24 -16.27
C LYS A 85 -4.32 -0.46 -15.02
N CYS A 86 -3.06 -0.08 -14.87
CA CYS A 86 -2.60 0.68 -13.71
C CYS A 86 -2.81 2.18 -13.91
N HIS A 87 -3.66 2.80 -13.09
CA HIS A 87 -3.87 4.26 -13.13
C HIS A 87 -2.57 5.03 -12.91
N TYR A 88 -1.68 4.56 -12.04
CA TYR A 88 -0.37 5.19 -11.85
C TYR A 88 0.48 5.15 -13.11
N PHE A 89 0.55 4.01 -13.82
CA PHE A 89 1.26 3.98 -15.09
C PHE A 89 0.64 4.92 -16.12
N LEU A 90 -0.68 4.91 -16.25
CA LEU A 90 -1.38 5.78 -17.21
C LEU A 90 -1.12 7.26 -16.94
N SER A 91 -1.07 7.68 -15.67
CA SER A 91 -0.83 9.07 -15.29
C SER A 91 0.65 9.45 -15.34
N THR A 92 1.56 8.58 -14.88
CA THR A 92 2.98 8.92 -14.74
C THR A 92 3.82 8.59 -15.96
N LYS A 93 3.34 7.68 -16.83
CA LYS A 93 4.06 7.12 -17.98
C LYS A 93 5.36 6.38 -17.67
N ASP A 94 5.79 6.39 -16.41
CA ASP A 94 6.96 5.69 -15.93
C ASP A 94 6.80 4.16 -15.99
N PRO A 95 7.70 3.43 -16.68
CA PRO A 95 7.57 1.99 -16.84
C PRO A 95 7.68 1.21 -15.53
N LYS A 96 8.34 1.77 -14.50
CA LYS A 96 8.41 1.16 -13.18
C LYS A 96 7.07 1.22 -12.43
N ASN A 97 6.10 2.02 -12.92
CA ASN A 97 4.72 2.01 -12.44
C ASN A 97 3.80 1.02 -13.15
N MET A 98 4.21 0.45 -14.28
CA MET A 98 3.50 -0.69 -14.87
C MET A 98 3.50 -1.84 -13.85
N PRO A 99 2.39 -2.59 -13.63
CA PRO A 99 2.41 -3.66 -12.63
C PRO A 99 3.47 -4.72 -12.93
N VAL A 100 3.71 -5.03 -14.21
CA VAL A 100 4.80 -5.94 -14.65
C VAL A 100 6.20 -5.38 -14.35
N GLY A 101 6.40 -4.07 -14.52
CA GLY A 101 7.66 -3.39 -14.22
C GLY A 101 7.91 -3.27 -12.72
N ARG A 102 6.91 -2.83 -11.97
CA ARG A 102 6.97 -2.68 -10.51
C ARG A 102 7.32 -3.99 -9.81
N GLN A 103 6.63 -5.08 -10.15
CA GLN A 103 6.95 -6.38 -9.55
C GLN A 103 8.33 -6.91 -9.97
N ASP A 104 8.87 -6.50 -11.12
CA ASP A 104 10.22 -6.89 -11.53
C ASP A 104 11.30 -6.23 -10.65
N LEU A 105 11.02 -5.08 -10.03
CA LEU A 105 11.93 -4.46 -9.05
C LEU A 105 12.29 -5.46 -7.93
N LEU A 106 11.28 -6.13 -7.37
CA LEU A 106 11.45 -7.18 -6.36
C LEU A 106 11.95 -8.49 -6.99
N ARG A 107 11.42 -8.87 -8.17
CA ARG A 107 11.73 -10.14 -8.80
C ARG A 107 13.20 -10.29 -9.19
N ARG A 108 13.87 -9.21 -9.63
CA ARG A 108 15.30 -9.28 -9.97
C ARG A 108 16.17 -9.65 -8.76
N VAL A 109 15.81 -9.18 -7.56
CA VAL A 109 16.45 -9.57 -6.30
C VAL A 109 16.02 -10.98 -5.90
N TYR A 110 14.74 -11.33 -6.00
CA TYR A 110 14.27 -12.70 -5.78
C TYR A 110 15.07 -13.72 -6.61
N ARG A 111 15.23 -13.47 -7.91
CA ARG A 111 16.04 -14.33 -8.79
C ARG A 111 17.47 -14.48 -8.26
N ARG A 112 18.09 -13.38 -7.83
CA ARG A 112 19.48 -13.34 -7.37
C ARG A 112 19.72 -14.29 -6.20
N TYR A 113 18.82 -14.30 -5.22
CA TYR A 113 19.05 -14.98 -3.95
C TYR A 113 18.31 -16.31 -3.81
N PHE A 114 17.20 -16.52 -4.54
CA PHE A 114 16.31 -17.68 -4.34
C PHE A 114 16.22 -18.63 -5.52
N THR A 115 16.83 -18.32 -6.67
CA THR A 115 16.82 -19.21 -7.84
C THR A 115 18.22 -19.71 -8.18
N PHE A 116 18.31 -20.95 -8.65
CA PHE A 116 19.57 -21.54 -9.10
C PHE A 116 20.23 -20.68 -10.21
N ALA A 117 19.46 -20.32 -11.24
CA ALA A 117 19.97 -19.54 -12.35
C ALA A 117 20.44 -18.13 -11.94
N GLY A 118 19.73 -17.44 -11.05
CA GLY A 118 20.16 -16.11 -10.59
C GLY A 118 21.36 -16.15 -9.64
N LYS A 119 21.56 -17.24 -8.91
CA LYS A 119 22.75 -17.42 -8.05
C LYS A 119 24.03 -17.62 -8.86
N TYR A 120 23.99 -18.47 -9.88
CA TYR A 120 25.18 -18.87 -10.65
C TYR A 120 25.35 -18.12 -11.99
N PHE A 121 24.25 -17.65 -12.59
CA PHE A 121 24.23 -16.99 -13.90
C PHE A 121 23.39 -15.70 -13.88
N PRO A 122 23.66 -14.75 -12.96
CA PRO A 122 22.79 -13.60 -12.71
C PRO A 122 22.47 -12.77 -13.96
N LYS A 123 23.46 -12.56 -14.84
CA LYS A 123 23.29 -11.79 -16.09
C LYS A 123 22.28 -12.41 -17.06
N LEU A 124 22.14 -13.74 -17.07
CA LEU A 124 21.24 -14.44 -18.00
C LEU A 124 19.76 -14.20 -17.66
N VAL A 125 19.45 -14.04 -16.38
CA VAL A 125 18.06 -13.89 -15.88
C VAL A 125 17.77 -12.49 -15.36
N GLY A 126 18.68 -11.54 -15.59
CA GLY A 126 18.58 -10.16 -15.11
C GLY A 126 18.50 -10.07 -13.59
N ALA A 127 19.18 -10.97 -12.87
CA ALA A 127 19.24 -10.92 -11.41
C ALA A 127 20.20 -9.82 -10.94
N VAL A 128 19.83 -9.13 -9.86
CA VAL A 128 20.62 -8.02 -9.30
C VAL A 128 20.78 -8.21 -7.79
N ASP A 129 21.93 -7.78 -7.25
CA ASP A 129 22.13 -7.72 -5.82
C ASP A 129 21.22 -6.64 -5.18
N LEU A 130 20.85 -6.85 -3.92
CA LEU A 130 20.05 -5.89 -3.16
C LEU A 130 20.95 -4.76 -2.66
N THR A 131 21.08 -3.68 -3.43
CA THR A 131 21.86 -2.48 -3.06
C THR A 131 20.97 -1.38 -2.48
N ASP A 132 21.57 -0.34 -1.90
CA ASP A 132 20.82 0.84 -1.43
C ASP A 132 20.01 1.50 -2.55
N GLU A 133 20.53 1.57 -3.78
CA GLU A 133 19.80 2.12 -4.93
C GLU A 133 18.57 1.27 -5.28
N VAL A 134 18.68 -0.06 -5.17
CA VAL A 134 17.53 -0.97 -5.36
C VAL A 134 16.49 -0.78 -4.26
N LEU A 135 16.94 -0.60 -3.01
CA LEU A 135 16.06 -0.30 -1.89
C LEU A 135 15.33 1.04 -2.07
N ASP A 136 16.02 2.07 -2.56
CA ASP A 136 15.42 3.38 -2.85
C ASP A 136 14.38 3.29 -3.98
N GLU A 137 14.64 2.48 -5.02
CA GLU A 137 13.65 2.16 -6.05
C GLU A 137 12.44 1.46 -5.44
N TRP A 138 12.64 0.44 -4.59
CA TRP A 138 11.55 -0.25 -3.94
C TRP A 138 10.71 0.70 -3.10
N TYR A 139 11.38 1.50 -2.27
CA TYR A 139 10.72 2.41 -1.37
C TYR A 139 9.89 3.45 -2.13
N SER A 140 10.40 3.98 -3.23
CA SER A 140 9.67 4.92 -4.07
C SER A 140 8.50 4.27 -4.81
N TYR A 141 8.75 3.19 -5.58
CA TYR A 141 7.75 2.65 -6.51
C TYR A 141 6.72 1.71 -5.87
N PHE A 142 7.07 0.98 -4.81
CA PHE A 142 6.07 0.15 -4.11
C PHE A 142 5.10 1.00 -3.30
N HIS A 143 5.48 2.20 -2.84
CA HIS A 143 4.56 3.13 -2.17
C HIS A 143 3.71 3.97 -3.13
N GLN A 144 4.01 3.98 -4.43
CA GLN A 144 3.11 4.53 -5.45
C GLN A 144 1.95 3.59 -5.80
N CYS A 145 2.00 2.30 -5.42
CA CYS A 145 0.89 1.38 -5.67
C CYS A 145 -0.27 1.61 -4.70
N SER A 146 -1.50 1.88 -5.19
CA SER A 146 -2.69 1.94 -4.32
C SER A 146 -3.22 0.58 -3.88
N GLN A 147 -2.62 -0.52 -4.34
CA GLN A 147 -3.09 -1.88 -4.07
C GLN A 147 -4.54 -2.13 -4.53
N CYS A 148 -5.02 -1.39 -5.55
CA CYS A 148 -6.39 -1.51 -6.08
C CYS A 148 -6.71 -2.86 -6.78
N ARG A 149 -5.73 -3.77 -6.91
CA ARG A 149 -5.86 -5.10 -7.51
C ARG A 149 -6.40 -5.17 -8.95
N ARG A 150 -6.56 -4.06 -9.67
CA ARG A 150 -6.93 -4.09 -11.10
C ARG A 150 -5.95 -4.94 -11.92
N CYS A 151 -4.67 -4.91 -11.60
CA CYS A 151 -3.66 -5.78 -12.20
C CYS A 151 -3.94 -7.29 -12.05
N SER A 152 -4.54 -7.74 -10.94
CA SER A 152 -4.88 -9.14 -10.68
C SER A 152 -6.01 -9.60 -11.60
N VAL A 153 -7.04 -8.77 -11.75
CA VAL A 153 -8.21 -9.05 -12.60
C VAL A 153 -7.82 -9.30 -14.06
N PHE A 154 -6.83 -8.56 -14.57
CA PHE A 154 -6.41 -8.64 -15.98
C PHE A 154 -5.18 -9.52 -16.21
N CYS A 155 -4.57 -10.10 -15.17
CA CYS A 155 -3.45 -11.00 -15.37
C CYS A 155 -3.96 -12.38 -15.82
N PRO A 156 -3.55 -12.89 -17.00
CA PRO A 156 -3.97 -14.22 -17.44
C PRO A 156 -3.41 -15.37 -16.58
N TYR A 157 -2.39 -15.08 -15.76
CA TYR A 157 -1.81 -16.01 -14.79
C TYR A 157 -2.35 -15.79 -13.36
N GLY A 158 -3.29 -14.86 -13.15
CA GLY A 158 -3.87 -14.56 -11.84
C GLY A 158 -2.93 -13.87 -10.85
N ILE A 159 -1.84 -13.23 -11.31
CA ILE A 159 -0.85 -12.61 -10.44
C ILE A 159 -1.40 -11.34 -9.79
N ASP A 160 -1.50 -11.34 -8.46
CA ASP A 160 -1.84 -10.13 -7.70
C ASP A 160 -0.58 -9.30 -7.36
N THR A 161 -0.38 -8.21 -8.10
CA THR A 161 0.75 -7.29 -7.82
C THR A 161 0.53 -6.48 -6.53
N ALA A 162 -0.69 -6.39 -6.00
CA ALA A 162 -0.93 -5.78 -4.70
C ALA A 162 -0.28 -6.59 -3.58
N GLU A 163 -0.38 -7.92 -3.61
CA GLU A 163 0.32 -8.80 -2.65
C GLU A 163 1.84 -8.66 -2.73
N ILE A 164 2.39 -8.59 -3.95
CA ILE A 164 3.82 -8.33 -4.14
C ILE A 164 4.23 -6.98 -3.54
N SER A 165 3.38 -5.95 -3.70
CA SER A 165 3.64 -4.63 -3.12
C SER A 165 3.54 -4.64 -1.59
N MET A 166 2.60 -5.41 -1.01
CA MET A 166 2.50 -5.61 0.44
C MET A 166 3.75 -6.30 0.99
N ALA A 167 4.20 -7.39 0.33
CA ALA A 167 5.42 -8.10 0.70
C ALA A 167 6.66 -7.19 0.66
N ALA A 168 6.82 -6.41 -0.41
CA ALA A 168 7.94 -5.46 -0.51
C ALA A 168 7.92 -4.41 0.61
N ARG A 169 6.75 -3.86 0.95
CA ARG A 169 6.60 -2.91 2.07
C ARG A 169 6.89 -3.55 3.42
N GLU A 170 6.45 -4.79 3.65
CA GLU A 170 6.77 -5.54 4.88
C GLU A 170 8.27 -5.82 5.00
N ILE A 171 8.95 -6.18 3.91
CA ILE A 171 10.41 -6.37 3.89
C ILE A 171 11.13 -5.07 4.27
N MET A 172 10.72 -3.93 3.72
CA MET A 172 11.32 -2.63 4.04
C MET A 172 11.03 -2.20 5.48
N ALA A 173 9.82 -2.42 5.99
CA ALA A 173 9.49 -2.14 7.39
C ALA A 173 10.33 -3.00 8.36
N GLN A 174 10.55 -4.28 8.03
CA GLN A 174 11.35 -5.20 8.86
C GLN A 174 12.79 -4.72 9.08
N ILE A 175 13.35 -3.96 8.14
CA ILE A 175 14.71 -3.42 8.24
C ILE A 175 14.76 -1.99 8.78
N GLY A 176 13.64 -1.44 9.27
CA GLY A 176 13.56 -0.07 9.79
C GLY A 176 13.34 1.01 8.72
N VAL A 177 12.90 0.64 7.52
CA VAL A 177 12.57 1.53 6.40
C VAL A 177 11.07 1.48 6.10
N GLY A 178 10.25 1.72 7.13
CA GLY A 178 8.80 1.83 7.02
C GLY A 178 8.34 3.20 6.53
N GLN A 179 7.14 3.25 5.96
CA GLN A 179 6.55 4.51 5.48
C GLN A 179 5.80 5.23 6.59
N LYS A 180 6.05 6.53 6.74
CA LYS A 180 5.54 7.35 7.85
C LYS A 180 4.03 7.22 8.05
N TYR A 181 3.25 7.45 6.99
CA TYR A 181 1.79 7.53 7.09
C TYR A 181 1.17 6.21 7.58
N CYS A 182 1.55 5.08 6.97
CA CYS A 182 1.07 3.77 7.38
C CYS A 182 1.51 3.44 8.81
N ASN A 183 2.79 3.59 9.15
CA ASN A 183 3.29 3.21 10.46
C ASN A 183 2.72 4.07 11.59
N GLU A 184 2.60 5.39 11.39
CA GLU A 184 1.98 6.30 12.35
C GLU A 184 0.53 5.90 12.62
N ILE A 185 -0.24 5.61 11.57
CA ILE A 185 -1.65 5.24 11.67
C ILE A 185 -1.83 3.90 12.38
N ILE A 186 -1.06 2.89 12.00
CA ILE A 186 -1.18 1.56 12.62
C ILE A 186 -0.84 1.64 14.12
N ALA A 187 0.17 2.44 14.50
CA ALA A 187 0.52 2.66 15.90
C ALA A 187 -0.63 3.32 16.69
N LYS A 188 -1.39 4.24 16.08
CA LYS A 188 -2.59 4.84 16.68
C LYS A 188 -3.71 3.83 16.90
N VAL A 189 -3.87 2.84 16.02
CA VAL A 189 -4.87 1.78 16.21
C VAL A 189 -4.59 1.01 17.51
N PHE A 190 -3.34 0.71 17.83
CA PHE A 190 -2.99 -0.02 19.06
C PHE A 190 -3.06 0.82 20.33
N THR A 191 -2.86 2.13 20.23
CA THR A 191 -2.82 3.03 21.40
C THR A 191 -4.15 3.73 21.67
N VAL A 192 -4.87 4.13 20.63
CA VAL A 192 -6.14 4.89 20.70
C VAL A 192 -7.35 4.05 20.28
N GLY A 193 -7.15 3.01 19.46
CA GLY A 193 -8.23 2.14 18.99
C GLY A 193 -8.77 2.48 17.60
N ASN A 194 -8.26 3.53 16.94
CA ASN A 194 -8.63 3.89 15.57
C ASN A 194 -7.48 4.57 14.80
N ASN A 195 -7.55 4.56 13.46
CA ASN A 195 -6.49 5.07 12.59
C ASN A 195 -6.34 6.60 12.59
N LEU A 196 -7.38 7.34 12.95
CA LEU A 196 -7.32 8.80 13.02
C LEU A 196 -6.80 9.32 14.35
N GLY A 197 -6.76 8.46 15.38
CA GLY A 197 -6.43 8.86 16.75
C GLY A 197 -7.56 9.63 17.43
N LEU A 198 -8.82 9.38 17.06
CA LEU A 198 -10.00 9.99 17.66
C LEU A 198 -10.14 9.55 19.12
N PRO A 199 -10.11 10.46 20.10
CA PRO A 199 -10.32 10.11 21.50
C PRO A 199 -11.76 9.65 21.75
N GLY A 200 -11.96 8.71 22.68
CA GLY A 200 -13.29 8.22 23.06
C GLY A 200 -14.34 9.31 23.35
N PRO A 201 -14.01 10.38 24.10
CA PRO A 201 -14.95 11.49 24.32
C PRO A 201 -15.39 12.20 23.05
N ALA A 202 -14.48 12.38 22.08
CA ALA A 202 -14.83 13.01 20.80
C ALA A 202 -15.75 12.11 19.97
N LEU A 203 -15.54 10.79 20.01
CA LEU A 203 -16.45 9.83 19.38
C LEU A 203 -17.85 9.85 20.00
N ALA A 204 -17.93 9.92 21.33
CA ALA A 204 -19.22 10.01 22.02
C ALA A 204 -19.99 11.28 21.66
N ASP A 205 -19.30 12.41 21.58
CA ASP A 205 -19.86 13.71 21.18
C ASP A 205 -20.40 13.68 19.73
N THR A 206 -19.64 13.11 18.79
CA THR A 206 -20.10 12.90 17.41
C THR A 206 -21.36 12.04 17.34
N LEU A 207 -21.42 10.96 18.14
CA LEU A 207 -22.60 10.10 18.16
C LEU A 207 -23.81 10.80 18.75
N GLU A 208 -23.64 11.62 19.79
CA GLU A 208 -24.71 12.44 20.38
C GLU A 208 -25.27 13.45 19.37
N GLY A 209 -24.41 14.17 18.64
CA GLY A 209 -24.84 15.06 17.56
C GLY A 209 -25.62 14.33 16.46
N LEU A 210 -25.17 13.14 16.06
CA LEU A 210 -25.89 12.31 15.09
C LEU A 210 -27.26 11.83 15.61
N GLU A 211 -27.42 11.59 16.92
CA GLU A 211 -28.74 11.29 17.51
C GLU A 211 -29.69 12.48 17.40
N GLU A 212 -29.18 13.71 17.58
CA GLU A 212 -29.95 14.96 17.44
C GLU A 212 -30.39 15.17 15.98
N ASP A 213 -29.47 15.09 15.02
CA ASP A 213 -29.76 15.27 13.59
C ASP A 213 -30.82 14.28 13.09
N VAL A 214 -30.68 13.01 13.47
CA VAL A 214 -31.65 11.96 13.07
C VAL A 214 -33.02 12.21 13.68
N TYR A 215 -33.09 12.71 14.92
CA TYR A 215 -34.36 13.06 15.52
C TYR A 215 -35.00 14.25 14.82
N ASP A 216 -34.23 15.29 14.48
CA ASP A 216 -34.75 16.48 13.80
C ASP A 216 -35.28 16.15 12.38
N ASP A 217 -34.62 15.22 11.67
CA ASP A 217 -35.03 14.80 10.32
C ASP A 217 -36.20 13.82 10.30
N THR A 218 -36.26 12.92 11.28
CA THR A 218 -37.18 11.77 11.24
C THR A 218 -38.26 11.78 12.31
N GLU A 219 -38.15 12.66 13.31
CA GLU A 219 -38.94 12.69 14.55
C GLU A 219 -38.87 11.37 15.36
N VAL A 220 -37.90 10.49 15.07
CA VAL A 220 -37.68 9.22 15.76
C VAL A 220 -36.42 9.31 16.62
N ALA A 221 -36.57 9.06 17.92
CA ALA A 221 -35.44 9.03 18.85
C ALA A 221 -34.61 7.75 18.66
N VAL A 222 -33.65 7.79 17.73
CA VAL A 222 -32.67 6.72 17.50
C VAL A 222 -31.48 6.91 18.45
N LYS A 223 -30.96 5.82 19.02
CA LYS A 223 -29.79 5.83 19.91
C LYS A 223 -28.61 5.10 19.29
N TYR A 224 -27.41 5.66 19.42
CA TYR A 224 -26.14 5.11 18.95
C TYR A 224 -25.23 4.79 20.14
N PRO A 225 -25.49 3.67 20.86
CA PRO A 225 -24.77 3.36 22.07
C PRO A 225 -23.29 3.01 21.81
N LEU A 226 -22.39 3.70 22.51
CA LEU A 226 -20.95 3.41 22.52
C LEU A 226 -20.59 2.45 23.67
N ASP A 227 -19.80 1.40 23.38
CA ASP A 227 -19.28 0.41 24.34
C ASP A 227 -20.33 -0.24 25.27
N LYS A 228 -21.58 -0.33 24.82
CA LYS A 228 -22.67 -0.91 25.60
C LYS A 228 -22.78 -2.41 25.38
N LYS A 229 -22.65 -3.19 26.46
CA LYS A 229 -22.88 -4.64 26.41
C LYS A 229 -24.36 -4.99 26.23
N GLY A 230 -24.62 -6.11 25.56
CA GLY A 230 -25.97 -6.65 25.37
C GLY A 230 -26.79 -5.95 24.29
N VAL A 231 -26.13 -5.26 23.35
CA VAL A 231 -26.77 -4.70 22.14
C VAL A 231 -26.85 -5.76 21.05
N ASP A 232 -27.85 -5.63 20.17
CA ASP A 232 -28.12 -6.61 19.11
C ASP A 232 -27.16 -6.51 17.91
N ILE A 233 -26.64 -5.31 17.64
CA ILE A 233 -25.81 -5.03 16.45
C ILE A 233 -24.55 -4.26 16.88
N LEU A 234 -23.39 -4.77 16.45
CA LEU A 234 -22.12 -4.04 16.48
C LEU A 234 -21.84 -3.49 15.08
N LEU A 235 -21.90 -2.17 14.94
CA LEU A 235 -21.52 -1.49 13.71
C LEU A 235 -20.05 -1.04 13.81
N VAL A 236 -19.23 -1.50 12.87
CA VAL A 236 -17.84 -1.05 12.70
C VAL A 236 -17.77 -0.26 11.41
N THR A 237 -17.81 1.07 11.53
CA THR A 237 -17.74 1.99 10.39
C THR A 237 -16.30 2.46 10.15
N PRO A 238 -15.93 2.82 8.91
CA PRO A 238 -14.69 3.55 8.66
C PRO A 238 -14.54 4.76 9.59
N SER A 239 -13.40 4.92 10.24
CA SER A 239 -13.20 6.01 11.21
C SER A 239 -13.40 7.40 10.62
N ALA A 240 -13.23 7.54 9.29
CA ALA A 240 -13.42 8.78 8.56
C ALA A 240 -14.89 9.23 8.52
N ASP A 241 -15.83 8.30 8.67
CA ASP A 241 -17.26 8.64 8.67
C ASP A 241 -17.65 9.45 9.91
N PHE A 242 -16.90 9.32 11.01
CA PHE A 242 -17.03 10.16 12.19
C PHE A 242 -16.46 11.59 11.99
N PHE A 243 -15.77 11.87 10.87
CA PHE A 243 -15.06 13.14 10.64
C PHE A 243 -15.51 13.87 9.37
N ALA A 244 -15.85 13.13 8.32
CA ALA A 244 -16.16 13.70 7.02
C ALA A 244 -17.62 14.19 6.90
N GLU A 245 -18.42 14.00 7.96
CA GLU A 245 -19.85 14.36 8.02
C GLU A 245 -20.59 14.14 6.68
N PRO A 246 -20.47 12.97 6.03
CA PRO A 246 -21.07 12.76 4.72
C PRO A 246 -22.62 12.80 4.76
N HIS A 247 -23.19 12.74 5.96
CA HIS A 247 -24.62 12.94 6.24
C HIS A 247 -25.02 14.43 6.29
N VAL A 248 -24.06 15.35 6.37
CA VAL A 248 -24.27 16.82 6.38
C VAL A 248 -23.93 17.43 5.01
N ASP A 249 -22.83 17.01 4.39
CA ASP A 249 -22.28 17.61 3.16
C ASP A 249 -22.57 16.82 1.86
N GLY A 250 -23.31 15.70 1.96
CA GLY A 250 -23.56 14.72 0.89
C GLY A 250 -24.77 14.99 -0.02
#